data_AF-A0A1R0F7V2-F1
#
_entry.id   AF-A0A1R0F7V2-F1
#
_cell.length_a   1.000
_cell.length_b   1.000
_cell.length_c   1.000
_cell.angle_alpha   90.00
_cell.angle_beta   90.00
_cell.angle_gamma   90.00
#
_symmetry.space_group_name_H-M   'P 1'
#
loop_
_entity.id
_entity.type
_entity.pdbx_description
1 polymer ?
#
loop_
_entity_poly.entity_id
_entity_poly.type
_entity_poly.pdbx_seq_one_letter_code
_entity_poly.pdbx_strand_id
1 'polypeptide(L)'
;MTLVDARTADPKRFISGATGDWEVIIGLEVHAQVTSNSKLFSGSSTKFGAEPNAHVSLVDAAMPGMLPVINIECVKQAVRTGLGLNAKINLKSVFDRKNYFYPDLPQGYQISQFEQPIVGEGKITISVGPDKKGEFEDVEIGIERLHLEQDAGKSIHDQHPTMSFVDLNRSGVALMEIVSKPDLRSSDEAKAYVTKLRTIVRYLGTCDGNMDEGAMRADVNVSVRRPGEDFGTRCEIKNVNSIRFIGQAIDYEARRQIAVLEDGGTIDQETRLFDSAKGETRPMRSKEEAHDYRYFPDPDLLPLVFDQAFVDELKAGLPALPDEIKSDFINEMGLSAYDASILVSEKAIADFFKEVANGRDGKLAANWVINDLLGALNKASLDISQSPMSADQLGGIIDLIKEGTISGKIAKDLFEIVWNEGGDPAKIVEARGMKQVTDTGAIEKTVDEIISANPDKVAKAKEKPTLAGWFVGQVMKKTGGKANPQVVNNLIKAKLGIE
;
A
#
# COMPACT_ATOMS: atom_id res chain seq x y z
N MET A 1 31.68 -2.07 -3.54
CA MET A 1 31.16 -0.81 -4.10
C MET A 1 31.28 0.27 -3.06
N THR A 2 31.65 1.49 -3.43
CA THR A 2 31.67 2.63 -2.53
C THR A 2 30.23 3.10 -2.33
N LEU A 3 29.72 3.06 -1.10
CA LEU A 3 28.43 3.68 -0.79
C LEU A 3 28.56 5.19 -1.06
N VAL A 4 27.81 5.70 -2.03
CA VAL A 4 27.78 7.15 -2.33
C VAL A 4 26.54 7.72 -1.66
N ASP A 5 26.75 8.60 -0.70
CA ASP A 5 25.66 9.35 -0.09
C ASP A 5 25.19 10.43 -1.06
N ALA A 6 24.07 10.16 -1.74
CA ALA A 6 23.52 11.05 -2.75
C ALA A 6 22.47 12.03 -2.19
N ARG A 7 22.09 11.90 -0.90
CA ARG A 7 20.95 12.62 -0.33
C ARG A 7 21.40 13.67 0.69
N THR A 8 21.00 14.91 0.45
CA THR A 8 21.23 16.01 1.40
C THR A 8 20.43 15.79 2.68
N ALA A 9 21.11 15.88 3.82
CA ALA A 9 20.49 15.78 5.14
C ALA A 9 19.45 16.90 5.36
N ASP A 10 18.25 16.53 5.83
CA ASP A 10 17.17 17.47 6.14
C ASP A 10 16.92 17.53 7.65
N PRO A 11 17.15 18.69 8.29
CA PRO A 11 16.94 18.87 9.73
C PRO A 11 15.55 18.50 10.24
N LYS A 12 14.51 18.52 9.40
CA LYS A 12 13.15 18.13 9.79
C LYS A 12 13.03 16.65 10.17
N ARG A 13 13.98 15.81 9.73
CA ARG A 13 13.98 14.36 9.91
C ARG A 13 14.98 13.90 10.96
N PHE A 14 15.73 14.82 11.55
CA PHE A 14 16.70 14.48 12.56
C PHE A 14 16.03 14.02 13.85
N ILE A 15 16.71 13.11 14.54
CA ILE A 15 16.38 12.75 15.92
C ILE A 15 17.26 13.60 16.82
N SER A 16 16.65 14.45 17.64
CA SER A 16 17.39 15.22 18.64
C SER A 16 17.84 14.29 19.78
N GLY A 17 19.15 14.24 20.00
CA GLY A 17 19.81 13.58 21.13
C GLY A 17 20.25 14.58 22.20
N ALA A 18 20.92 14.09 23.24
CA ALA A 18 21.46 14.93 24.31
C ALA A 18 22.70 15.73 23.88
N THR A 19 23.42 15.25 22.86
CA THR A 19 24.68 15.84 22.37
C THR A 19 24.54 16.53 21.00
N GLY A 20 23.32 16.66 20.51
CA GLY A 20 23.00 17.27 19.21
C GLY A 20 22.04 16.43 18.38
N ASP A 21 21.82 16.87 17.15
CA ASP A 21 20.94 16.20 16.21
C ASP A 21 21.64 15.04 15.50
N TRP A 22 20.86 13.99 15.22
CA TRP A 22 21.30 12.78 14.55
C TRP A 22 20.49 12.53 13.28
N GLU A 23 21.18 12.12 12.21
CA GLU A 23 20.56 11.66 10.98
C GLU A 23 20.44 10.13 11.02
N VAL A 24 19.27 9.61 10.64
CA VAL A 24 19.01 8.18 10.49
C VAL A 24 19.21 7.79 9.03
N ILE A 25 19.89 6.68 8.78
CA ILE A 25 20.11 6.10 7.45
C ILE A 25 19.51 4.70 7.44
N ILE A 26 18.59 4.47 6.51
CA ILE A 26 17.84 3.24 6.41
C ILE A 26 18.02 2.62 5.02
N GLY A 27 18.24 1.31 4.99
CA GLY A 27 18.13 0.48 3.79
C GLY A 27 17.16 -0.66 4.05
N LEU A 28 16.38 -1.03 3.04
CA LEU A 28 15.38 -2.10 3.16
C LEU A 28 15.70 -3.23 2.20
N GLU A 29 15.57 -4.45 2.70
CA GLU A 29 15.65 -5.69 1.94
C GLU A 29 14.26 -6.33 1.97
N VAL A 30 13.54 -6.22 0.85
CA VAL A 30 12.15 -6.65 0.76
C VAL A 30 12.07 -7.95 -0.01
N HIS A 31 11.60 -9.00 0.64
CA HIS A 31 11.31 -10.27 0.01
C HIS A 31 9.84 -10.30 -0.42
N ALA A 32 9.59 -10.46 -1.71
CA ALA A 32 8.26 -10.55 -2.29
C ALA A 32 8.11 -11.90 -3.01
N GLN A 33 7.14 -12.70 -2.57
CA GLN A 33 6.83 -14.00 -3.17
C GLN A 33 6.25 -13.80 -4.57
N VAL A 34 6.84 -14.49 -5.55
CA VAL A 34 6.44 -14.39 -6.94
C VAL A 34 5.14 -15.14 -7.18
N THR A 35 4.15 -14.45 -7.75
CA THR A 35 2.90 -15.06 -8.19
C THR A 35 3.16 -15.97 -9.39
N SER A 36 3.11 -17.28 -9.15
CA SER A 36 3.36 -18.35 -10.13
C SER A 36 2.61 -19.62 -9.73
N ASN A 37 2.33 -20.51 -10.69
CA ASN A 37 1.62 -21.78 -10.41
C ASN A 37 2.54 -22.87 -9.85
N SER A 38 3.81 -22.86 -10.26
CA SER A 38 4.84 -23.81 -9.85
C SER A 38 6.02 -23.09 -9.21
N LYS A 39 6.75 -23.80 -8.35
CA LYS A 39 7.94 -23.30 -7.65
C LYS A 39 9.07 -22.84 -8.59
N LEU A 40 10.12 -22.23 -8.03
CA LEU A 40 11.20 -21.62 -8.81
C LEU A 40 12.00 -22.65 -9.61
N PHE A 41 12.24 -23.82 -8.99
CA PHE A 41 13.10 -24.87 -9.54
C PHE A 41 12.43 -26.25 -9.65
N SER A 42 11.14 -26.35 -9.33
CA SER A 42 10.38 -27.60 -9.33
C SER A 42 8.94 -27.42 -9.81
N GLY A 43 8.28 -28.53 -10.15
CA GLY A 43 6.89 -28.54 -10.61
C GLY A 43 5.82 -28.49 -9.51
N SER A 44 6.21 -28.36 -8.23
CA SER A 44 5.26 -28.36 -7.11
C SER A 44 4.42 -27.09 -7.08
N SER A 45 3.20 -27.20 -6.53
CA SER A 45 2.29 -26.10 -6.28
C SER A 45 2.88 -25.05 -5.32
N THR A 46 2.53 -23.79 -5.55
CA THR A 46 2.83 -22.64 -4.68
C THR A 46 1.66 -22.22 -3.78
N LYS A 47 0.51 -22.92 -3.89
CA LYS A 47 -0.71 -22.54 -3.15
C LYS A 47 -0.50 -22.63 -1.64
N PHE A 48 -0.99 -21.60 -0.95
CA PHE A 48 -1.01 -21.56 0.51
C PHE A 48 -2.13 -22.45 1.08
N GLY A 49 -1.98 -22.88 2.35
CA GLY A 49 -3.04 -23.52 3.13
C GLY A 49 -3.21 -25.04 2.96
N ALA A 50 -2.29 -25.72 2.26
CA ALA A 50 -2.29 -27.18 2.19
C ALA A 50 -1.79 -27.83 3.50
N GLU A 51 -2.08 -29.13 3.66
CA GLU A 51 -1.54 -29.94 4.76
C GLU A 51 0.01 -29.93 4.75
N PRO A 52 0.68 -30.08 5.90
CA PRO A 52 2.14 -30.07 5.98
C PRO A 52 2.79 -31.05 5.00
N ASN A 53 3.80 -30.57 4.28
CA ASN A 53 4.54 -31.32 3.26
C ASN A 53 3.70 -31.88 2.07
N ALA A 54 2.49 -31.38 1.82
CA ALA A 54 1.64 -31.80 0.69
C ALA A 54 2.02 -31.17 -0.67
N HIS A 55 2.85 -30.12 -0.67
CA HIS A 55 3.32 -29.41 -1.86
C HIS A 55 4.84 -29.54 -2.01
N VAL A 56 5.35 -30.76 -1.92
CA VAL A 56 6.78 -31.05 -1.88
C VAL A 56 7.12 -32.11 -2.92
N SER A 57 8.02 -31.79 -3.84
CA SER A 57 8.63 -32.72 -4.78
C SER A 57 9.94 -33.27 -4.24
N LEU A 58 10.52 -34.24 -4.95
CA LEU A 58 11.86 -34.77 -4.62
C LEU A 58 12.94 -33.68 -4.73
N VAL A 59 12.78 -32.69 -5.62
CA VAL A 59 13.68 -31.53 -5.75
C VAL A 59 13.57 -30.63 -4.51
N ASP A 60 12.34 -30.34 -4.07
CA ASP A 60 12.08 -29.50 -2.90
C ASP A 60 12.62 -30.14 -1.63
N ALA A 61 12.49 -31.46 -1.51
CA ALA A 61 13.02 -32.25 -0.39
C ALA A 61 14.54 -32.53 -0.48
N ALA A 62 15.22 -31.99 -1.49
CA ALA A 62 16.65 -32.19 -1.75
C ALA A 62 17.09 -33.67 -1.80
N MET A 63 16.27 -34.52 -2.42
CA MET A 63 16.62 -35.94 -2.56
C MET A 63 17.89 -36.12 -3.41
N PRO A 64 18.79 -37.06 -3.07
CA PRO A 64 20.02 -37.27 -3.82
C PRO A 64 19.76 -37.52 -5.32
N GLY A 65 20.49 -36.80 -6.18
CA GLY A 65 20.41 -36.92 -7.64
C GLY A 65 19.36 -36.02 -8.31
N MET A 66 18.62 -35.21 -7.54
CA MET A 66 17.69 -34.22 -8.10
C MET A 66 18.44 -32.98 -8.59
N LEU A 67 17.96 -32.37 -9.68
CA LEU A 67 18.52 -31.16 -10.27
C LEU A 67 17.45 -30.06 -10.38
N PRO A 68 17.80 -28.78 -10.17
CA PRO A 68 16.88 -27.66 -10.31
C PRO A 68 16.57 -27.36 -11.79
N VAL A 69 15.33 -26.98 -12.09
CA VAL A 69 14.92 -26.51 -13.42
C VAL A 69 14.18 -25.17 -13.30
N ILE A 70 14.77 -24.10 -13.82
CA ILE A 70 14.25 -22.74 -13.68
C ILE A 70 12.83 -22.56 -14.28
N ASN A 71 11.97 -21.90 -13.53
CA ASN A 71 10.64 -21.48 -13.96
C ASN A 71 10.68 -20.15 -14.73
N ILE A 72 10.37 -20.19 -16.03
CA ILE A 72 10.37 -19.01 -16.90
C ILE A 72 9.35 -17.94 -16.49
N GLU A 73 8.22 -18.32 -15.88
CA GLU A 73 7.25 -17.32 -15.42
C GLU A 73 7.83 -16.51 -14.27
N CYS A 74 8.56 -17.14 -13.34
CA CYS A 74 9.23 -16.40 -12.26
C CYS A 74 10.25 -15.38 -12.80
N VAL A 75 10.98 -15.74 -13.86
CA VAL A 75 11.89 -14.84 -14.59
C VAL A 75 11.12 -13.68 -15.21
N LYS A 76 10.01 -13.94 -15.90
CA LYS A 76 9.15 -12.90 -16.48
C LYS A 76 8.61 -11.94 -15.41
N GLN A 77 8.14 -12.47 -14.28
CA GLN A 77 7.64 -11.65 -13.18
C GLN A 77 8.73 -10.74 -12.60
N ALA A 78 9.94 -11.26 -12.38
CA ALA A 78 11.08 -10.44 -11.93
C ALA A 78 11.42 -9.32 -12.92
N VAL A 79 11.39 -9.60 -14.23
CA VAL A 79 11.58 -8.57 -15.27
C VAL A 79 10.46 -7.52 -15.26
N ARG A 80 9.19 -7.94 -15.16
CA ARG A 80 8.04 -7.02 -15.05
C ARG A 80 8.17 -6.13 -13.81
N THR A 81 8.54 -6.70 -12.66
CA THR A 81 8.80 -5.93 -11.44
C THR A 81 9.95 -4.96 -11.64
N GLY A 82 11.08 -5.39 -12.21
CA GLY A 82 12.20 -4.50 -12.52
C GLY A 82 11.81 -3.32 -13.40
N LEU A 83 11.01 -3.55 -14.46
CA LEU A 83 10.48 -2.49 -15.31
C LEU A 83 9.58 -1.52 -14.53
N GLY A 84 8.71 -2.03 -13.66
CA GLY A 84 7.85 -1.20 -12.81
C GLY A 84 8.60 -0.44 -11.70
N LEU A 85 9.82 -0.84 -11.38
CA LEU A 85 10.74 -0.13 -10.49
C LEU A 85 11.68 0.83 -11.25
N ASN A 86 11.40 1.09 -12.53
CA ASN A 86 12.24 1.88 -13.43
C ASN A 86 13.72 1.42 -13.41
N ALA A 87 13.94 0.12 -13.27
CA ALA A 87 15.25 -0.47 -13.11
C ALA A 87 15.82 -1.00 -14.43
N LYS A 88 17.15 -1.05 -14.50
CA LYS A 88 17.85 -1.67 -15.62
C LYS A 88 17.70 -3.19 -15.57
N ILE A 89 17.16 -3.77 -16.63
CA ILE A 89 17.10 -5.23 -16.78
C ILE A 89 18.44 -5.75 -17.32
N ASN A 90 19.02 -6.74 -16.67
CA ASN A 90 20.25 -7.38 -17.13
C ASN A 90 19.90 -8.56 -18.04
N LEU A 91 20.32 -8.48 -19.31
CA LEU A 91 20.08 -9.52 -20.33
C LEU A 91 20.83 -10.83 -20.09
N LYS A 92 21.77 -10.81 -19.14
CA LYS A 92 22.50 -11.98 -18.65
C LYS A 92 22.45 -11.97 -17.13
N SER A 93 22.13 -13.13 -16.56
CA SER A 93 22.05 -13.31 -15.12
C SER A 93 22.51 -14.72 -14.72
N VAL A 94 23.10 -14.86 -13.53
CA VAL A 94 23.67 -16.13 -13.04
C VAL A 94 23.06 -16.43 -11.68
N PHE A 95 22.66 -17.68 -11.47
CA PHE A 95 22.29 -18.18 -10.15
C PHE A 95 23.52 -18.66 -9.40
N ASP A 96 23.54 -18.43 -8.10
CA ASP A 96 24.62 -18.77 -7.18
C ASP A 96 24.05 -19.56 -6.00
N ARG A 97 24.92 -20.35 -5.35
CA ARG A 97 24.59 -21.03 -4.10
C ARG A 97 25.02 -20.20 -2.91
N LYS A 98 24.06 -19.81 -2.08
CA LYS A 98 24.26 -19.23 -0.75
C LYS A 98 24.25 -20.36 0.27
N ASN A 99 25.42 -20.80 0.73
CA ASN A 99 25.57 -22.01 1.54
C ASN A 99 25.36 -21.73 3.03
N TYR A 100 24.34 -22.32 3.63
CA TYR A 100 24.13 -22.32 5.08
C TYR A 100 23.25 -23.51 5.49
N PHE A 101 23.46 -24.02 6.70
CA PHE A 101 22.70 -25.16 7.21
C PHE A 101 21.58 -24.70 8.14
N TYR A 102 20.35 -25.03 7.78
CA TYR A 102 19.20 -24.85 8.64
C TYR A 102 18.13 -25.92 8.33
N PRO A 103 17.36 -26.42 9.32
CA PRO A 103 16.43 -27.54 9.10
C PRO A 103 15.36 -27.33 8.02
N ASP A 104 14.94 -26.09 7.77
CA ASP A 104 13.96 -25.76 6.74
C ASP A 104 14.56 -25.49 5.35
N LEU A 105 15.88 -25.64 5.20
CA LEU A 105 16.61 -25.54 3.94
C LEU A 105 17.27 -26.89 3.62
N PRO A 106 16.54 -27.82 2.99
CA PRO A 106 16.97 -29.21 2.87
C PRO A 106 18.23 -29.40 2.00
N GLN A 107 18.49 -28.50 1.04
CA GLN A 107 19.67 -28.57 0.18
C GLN A 107 20.98 -28.22 0.91
N GLY A 108 20.91 -27.57 2.09
CA GLY A 108 22.08 -26.99 2.77
C GLY A 108 22.68 -25.76 2.04
N TYR A 109 22.00 -25.27 1.01
CA TYR A 109 22.26 -24.02 0.31
C TYR A 109 20.97 -23.47 -0.29
N GLN A 110 20.89 -22.15 -0.38
CA GLN A 110 19.81 -21.44 -1.05
C GLN A 110 20.30 -21.07 -2.45
N ILE A 111 19.58 -21.47 -3.49
CA ILE A 111 19.83 -20.94 -4.84
C ILE A 111 19.28 -19.52 -4.89
N SER A 112 20.17 -18.56 -5.13
CA SER A 112 19.92 -17.12 -5.19
C SER A 112 20.75 -16.52 -6.33
N GLN A 113 20.96 -15.20 -6.38
CA GLN A 113 21.85 -14.56 -7.33
C GLN A 113 22.74 -13.58 -6.57
N PHE A 114 24.05 -13.57 -6.84
CA PHE A 114 24.98 -12.72 -6.10
C PHE A 114 25.53 -11.59 -6.97
N GLU A 115 26.44 -11.88 -7.90
CA GLU A 115 27.12 -10.82 -8.67
C GLU A 115 26.33 -10.33 -9.89
N GLN A 116 25.50 -11.20 -10.48
CA GLN A 116 24.79 -10.94 -11.74
C GLN A 116 23.27 -11.09 -11.56
N PRO A 117 22.63 -10.18 -10.79
CA PRO A 117 21.18 -10.22 -10.57
C PRO A 117 20.41 -9.95 -11.88
N ILE A 118 19.18 -10.45 -11.95
CA ILE A 118 18.32 -10.25 -13.12
C ILE A 118 17.92 -8.78 -13.34
N VAL A 119 17.80 -8.01 -12.26
CA VAL A 119 17.47 -6.58 -12.29
C VAL A 119 18.54 -5.81 -11.51
N GLY A 120 19.11 -4.78 -12.14
CA GLY A 120 20.09 -3.88 -11.54
C GLY A 120 19.45 -2.63 -10.95
N GLU A 121 20.19 -1.51 -11.01
CA GLU A 121 19.77 -0.25 -10.38
C GLU A 121 18.49 0.32 -11.00
N GLY A 122 17.64 0.89 -10.15
CA GLY A 122 16.38 1.54 -10.50
C GLY A 122 16.00 2.60 -9.48
N LYS A 123 14.74 3.04 -9.51
CA LYS A 123 14.25 4.10 -8.62
C LYS A 123 12.72 4.12 -8.50
N ILE A 124 12.25 4.46 -7.32
CA ILE A 124 10.83 4.71 -7.06
C ILE A 124 10.63 6.06 -6.38
N THR A 125 9.54 6.74 -6.71
CA THR A 125 9.12 7.95 -6.02
C THR A 125 8.08 7.59 -4.95
N ILE A 126 8.33 8.02 -3.72
CA ILE A 126 7.43 7.85 -2.58
C ILE A 126 6.85 9.20 -2.19
N SER A 127 5.57 9.25 -1.82
CA SER A 127 4.95 10.46 -1.28
C SER A 127 4.84 10.33 0.25
N VAL A 128 5.46 11.24 0.99
CA VAL A 128 5.43 11.30 2.46
C VAL A 128 4.48 12.41 2.90
N GLY A 129 3.56 12.12 3.81
CA GLY A 129 2.59 13.09 4.33
C GLY A 129 1.16 12.55 4.41
N PRO A 130 0.15 13.43 4.54
CA PRO A 130 0.26 14.89 4.45
C PRO A 130 0.88 15.53 5.71
N ASP A 131 1.56 16.66 5.54
CA ASP A 131 2.04 17.48 6.64
C ASP A 131 0.88 18.25 7.33
N LYS A 132 1.20 19.08 8.34
CA LYS A 132 0.18 19.88 9.05
C LYS A 132 -0.58 20.87 8.16
N LYS A 133 -0.08 21.17 6.95
CA LYS A 133 -0.71 22.05 5.96
C LYS A 133 -1.48 21.25 4.91
N GLY A 134 -1.43 19.93 4.94
CA GLY A 134 -2.09 19.07 3.96
C GLY A 134 -1.19 18.70 2.77
N GLU A 135 0.09 19.06 2.79
CA GLU A 135 0.99 18.89 1.66
C GLU A 135 1.76 17.57 1.73
N PHE A 136 2.02 16.96 0.57
CA PHE A 136 2.85 15.77 0.45
C PHE A 136 4.24 16.16 -0.07
N GLU A 137 5.26 15.44 0.41
CA GLU A 137 6.63 15.55 -0.10
C GLU A 137 6.98 14.30 -0.90
N ASP A 138 7.30 14.48 -2.17
CA ASP A 138 7.78 13.40 -3.01
C ASP A 138 9.30 13.23 -2.85
N VAL A 139 9.72 12.00 -2.57
CA VAL A 139 11.12 11.62 -2.37
C VAL A 139 11.45 10.48 -3.32
N GLU A 140 12.55 10.61 -4.08
CA GLU A 140 13.06 9.53 -4.93
C GLU A 140 13.99 8.63 -4.11
N ILE A 141 13.73 7.32 -4.15
CA ILE A 141 14.50 6.29 -3.46
C ILE A 141 15.10 5.35 -4.50
N GLY A 142 16.41 5.17 -4.46
CA GLY A 142 17.12 4.23 -5.33
C GLY A 142 16.82 2.78 -4.99
N ILE A 143 16.73 1.96 -6.04
CA ILE A 143 16.76 0.51 -5.96
C ILE A 143 18.17 0.10 -6.37
N GLU A 144 18.83 -0.73 -5.56
CA GLU A 144 20.15 -1.28 -5.88
C GLU A 144 20.02 -2.44 -6.86
N ARG A 145 19.09 -3.35 -6.57
CA ARG A 145 18.90 -4.59 -7.32
C ARG A 145 17.57 -5.25 -6.99
N LEU A 146 17.14 -6.13 -7.89
CA LEU A 146 16.16 -7.17 -7.62
C LEU A 146 16.71 -8.49 -8.16
N HIS A 147 16.67 -9.52 -7.33
CA HIS A 147 17.10 -10.86 -7.74
C HIS A 147 16.12 -11.94 -7.32
N LEU A 148 16.20 -13.08 -8.02
CA LEU A 148 15.39 -14.26 -7.72
C LEU A 148 16.11 -15.19 -6.77
N GLU A 149 15.38 -15.73 -5.81
CA GLU A 149 15.88 -16.78 -4.93
C GLU A 149 14.78 -17.76 -4.50
N GLN A 150 15.18 -18.91 -3.97
CA GLN A 150 14.26 -19.89 -3.41
C GLN A 150 13.93 -19.55 -1.94
N ASP A 151 12.66 -19.59 -1.56
CA ASP A 151 12.28 -19.51 -0.15
C ASP A 151 12.65 -20.80 0.59
N ALA A 152 12.86 -20.67 1.89
CA ALA A 152 13.00 -21.81 2.78
C ALA A 152 11.63 -22.35 3.21
N GLY A 153 11.62 -23.55 3.79
CA GLY A 153 10.46 -24.10 4.48
C GLY A 153 10.08 -23.30 5.72
N LYS A 154 9.24 -23.90 6.57
CA LYS A 154 8.81 -23.33 7.84
C LYS A 154 9.22 -24.25 8.98
N SER A 155 9.94 -23.69 9.94
CA SER A 155 10.21 -24.33 11.23
C SER A 155 9.13 -23.94 12.24
N ILE A 156 8.51 -24.93 12.90
CA ILE A 156 7.41 -24.77 13.86
C ILE A 156 7.88 -25.29 15.22
N HIS A 157 7.99 -24.39 16.19
CA HIS A 157 8.61 -24.67 17.50
C HIS A 157 7.60 -24.87 18.64
N ASP A 158 6.34 -24.50 18.45
CA ASP A 158 5.30 -24.45 19.48
C ASP A 158 4.45 -25.73 19.60
N GLN A 159 4.60 -26.65 18.65
CA GLN A 159 3.85 -27.91 18.60
C GLN A 159 4.47 -29.03 19.47
N HIS A 160 5.71 -28.88 19.92
CA HIS A 160 6.38 -29.83 20.80
C HIS A 160 7.29 -29.12 21.79
N PRO A 161 7.36 -29.55 23.06
CA PRO A 161 8.15 -28.85 24.09
C PRO A 161 9.66 -28.85 23.84
N THR A 162 10.19 -29.80 23.06
CA THR A 162 11.64 -29.99 22.86
C THR A 162 12.07 -30.24 21.41
N MET A 163 11.12 -30.25 20.46
CA MET A 163 11.40 -30.57 19.06
C MET A 163 10.78 -29.50 18.18
N SER A 164 11.31 -29.36 16.97
CA SER A 164 10.75 -28.47 15.95
C SER A 164 10.22 -29.33 14.80
N PHE A 165 9.04 -29.00 14.30
CA PHE A 165 8.52 -29.60 13.08
C PHE A 165 8.96 -28.77 11.88
N VAL A 166 9.28 -29.44 10.77
CA VAL A 166 9.65 -28.81 9.52
C VAL A 166 8.55 -29.08 8.50
N ASP A 167 8.00 -28.00 7.93
CA ASP A 167 7.09 -28.03 6.79
C ASP A 167 7.79 -27.45 5.56
N LEU A 168 7.99 -28.28 4.53
CA LEU A 168 8.67 -27.93 3.30
C LEU A 168 7.72 -27.46 2.20
N ASN A 169 6.43 -27.28 2.47
CA ASN A 169 5.47 -26.75 1.49
C ASN A 169 5.97 -25.47 0.81
N ARG A 170 6.56 -24.56 1.58
CA ARG A 170 7.11 -23.29 1.09
C ARG A 170 8.52 -23.38 0.50
N SER A 171 9.27 -24.44 0.82
CA SER A 171 10.64 -24.61 0.33
C SER A 171 10.64 -24.66 -1.20
N GLY A 172 11.45 -23.82 -1.85
CA GLY A 172 11.56 -23.76 -3.31
C GLY A 172 10.60 -22.75 -3.98
N VAL A 173 9.68 -22.13 -3.24
CA VAL A 173 8.83 -21.05 -3.77
C VAL A 173 9.72 -19.88 -4.21
N ALA A 174 9.40 -19.24 -5.33
CA ALA A 174 10.18 -18.13 -5.84
C ALA A 174 9.98 -16.85 -5.02
N LEU A 175 11.07 -16.21 -4.63
CA LEU A 175 11.11 -14.87 -4.04
C LEU A 175 11.84 -13.90 -4.97
N MET A 176 11.38 -12.66 -5.00
CA MET A 176 12.14 -11.50 -5.43
C MET A 176 12.69 -10.82 -4.18
N GLU A 177 14.01 -10.76 -4.03
CA GLU A 177 14.66 -9.92 -3.03
C GLU A 177 15.00 -8.57 -3.67
N ILE A 178 14.30 -7.53 -3.20
CA ILE A 178 14.35 -6.15 -3.69
C ILE A 178 15.11 -5.32 -2.66
N VAL A 179 16.31 -4.88 -3.02
CA VAL A 179 17.22 -4.16 -2.12
C VAL A 179 17.19 -2.68 -2.47
N SER A 180 16.82 -1.83 -1.50
CA SER A 180 16.91 -0.38 -1.68
C SER A 180 18.36 0.09 -1.51
N LYS A 181 18.69 1.21 -2.14
CA LYS A 181 19.84 2.01 -1.71
C LYS A 181 19.57 2.58 -0.30
N PRO A 182 20.61 2.94 0.48
CA PRO A 182 20.43 3.50 1.82
C PRO A 182 19.99 4.98 1.77
N ASP A 183 18.92 5.28 1.04
CA ASP A 183 18.46 6.65 0.76
C ASP A 183 17.36 7.10 1.74
N LEU A 184 16.75 6.17 2.47
CA LEU A 184 15.68 6.44 3.43
C LEU A 184 16.26 7.13 4.68
N ARG A 185 15.55 8.13 5.20
CA ARG A 185 16.00 8.99 6.32
C ARG A 185 15.01 9.08 7.50
N SER A 186 13.86 8.42 7.40
CA SER A 186 12.89 8.37 8.50
C SER A 186 12.02 7.11 8.45
N SER A 187 11.38 6.79 9.57
CA SER A 187 10.41 5.69 9.62
C SER A 187 9.19 5.93 8.73
N ASP A 188 8.77 7.18 8.52
CA ASP A 188 7.65 7.51 7.64
C ASP A 188 7.99 7.30 6.16
N GLU A 189 9.22 7.61 5.74
CA GLU A 189 9.71 7.27 4.41
C GLU A 189 9.79 5.76 4.20
N ALA A 190 10.27 5.02 5.19
CA ALA A 190 10.35 3.56 5.11
C ALA A 190 8.94 2.94 4.95
N LYS A 191 7.94 3.45 5.71
CA LYS A 191 6.54 3.03 5.54
C LYS A 191 6.01 3.37 4.16
N ALA A 192 6.27 4.59 3.67
CA ALA A 192 5.83 5.03 2.35
C ALA A 192 6.48 4.18 1.24
N TYR A 193 7.77 3.85 1.36
CA TYR A 193 8.50 2.96 0.46
C TYR A 193 7.88 1.58 0.37
N VAL A 194 7.67 0.91 1.50
CA VAL A 194 7.08 -0.45 1.50
C VAL A 194 5.65 -0.42 0.97
N THR A 195 4.87 0.61 1.32
CA THR A 195 3.50 0.81 0.79
C THR A 195 3.52 0.97 -0.72
N LYS A 196 4.42 1.81 -1.23
CA LYS A 196 4.58 2.08 -2.66
C LYS A 196 5.01 0.83 -3.42
N LEU A 197 6.03 0.13 -2.92
CA LEU A 197 6.53 -1.11 -3.50
C LEU A 197 5.43 -2.19 -3.54
N ARG A 198 4.70 -2.35 -2.44
CA ARG A 198 3.54 -3.25 -2.35
C ARG A 198 2.48 -2.91 -3.40
N THR A 199 2.19 -1.63 -3.59
CA THR A 199 1.22 -1.17 -4.59
C THR A 199 1.70 -1.52 -6.00
N ILE A 200 2.98 -1.27 -6.32
CA ILE A 200 3.57 -1.59 -7.64
C ILE A 200 3.44 -3.09 -7.93
N VAL A 201 3.90 -3.96 -7.04
CA VAL A 201 3.89 -5.41 -7.30
C VAL A 201 2.47 -5.99 -7.42
N ARG A 202 1.49 -5.42 -6.71
CA ARG A 202 0.08 -5.79 -6.84
C ARG A 202 -0.54 -5.32 -8.15
N TYR A 203 -0.21 -4.11 -8.60
CA TYR A 203 -0.66 -3.60 -9.91
C TYR A 203 -0.11 -4.43 -11.06
N LEU A 204 1.16 -4.82 -10.96
CA LEU A 204 1.83 -5.68 -11.93
C LEU A 204 1.32 -7.13 -11.89
N GLY A 205 0.69 -7.56 -10.79
CA GLY A 205 0.30 -8.95 -10.57
C GLY A 205 1.49 -9.90 -10.36
N THR A 206 2.64 -9.36 -9.94
CA THR A 206 3.88 -10.14 -9.73
C THR A 206 3.99 -10.69 -8.32
N CYS A 207 3.26 -10.12 -7.36
CA CYS A 207 3.13 -10.56 -5.96
C CYS A 207 1.77 -10.08 -5.42
N ASP A 208 1.12 -10.86 -4.55
CA ASP A 208 -0.13 -10.44 -3.88
C ASP A 208 0.07 -9.35 -2.82
N GLY A 209 1.31 -9.17 -2.34
CA GLY A 209 1.69 -8.20 -1.32
C GLY A 209 1.09 -8.49 0.07
N ASN A 210 0.61 -9.70 0.35
CA ASN A 210 0.02 -10.04 1.64
C ASN A 210 1.13 -10.26 2.69
N MET A 211 1.27 -9.31 3.61
CA MET A 211 2.28 -9.41 4.68
C MET A 211 1.85 -10.38 5.78
N ASP A 212 0.55 -10.56 6.02
CA ASP A 212 0.03 -11.46 7.06
C ASP A 212 0.25 -12.94 6.71
N GLU A 213 0.12 -13.27 5.42
CA GLU A 213 0.46 -14.60 4.88
C GLU A 213 1.97 -14.79 4.65
N GLY A 214 2.77 -13.72 4.84
CA GLY A 214 4.22 -13.74 4.67
C GLY A 214 4.69 -13.68 3.21
N ALA A 215 3.79 -13.41 2.27
CA ALA A 215 4.10 -13.23 0.85
C ALA A 215 4.93 -11.96 0.59
N MET A 216 4.90 -10.98 1.50
CA MET A 216 5.82 -9.84 1.48
C MET A 216 6.42 -9.60 2.87
N ARG A 217 7.74 -9.55 2.95
CA ARG A 217 8.53 -9.39 4.18
C ARG A 217 9.59 -8.32 3.98
N ALA A 218 10.00 -7.64 5.05
CA ALA A 218 11.10 -6.69 5.00
C ALA A 218 12.07 -6.91 6.15
N ASP A 219 13.35 -6.96 5.82
CA ASP A 219 14.44 -6.80 6.77
C ASP A 219 14.92 -5.34 6.70
N VAL A 220 15.15 -4.75 7.86
CA VAL A 220 15.40 -3.31 8.00
C VAL A 220 16.85 -3.09 8.43
N ASN A 221 17.62 -2.35 7.66
CA ASN A 221 18.98 -1.95 8.03
C ASN A 221 18.93 -0.52 8.56
N VAL A 222 19.37 -0.28 9.80
CA VAL A 222 19.37 1.04 10.44
C VAL A 222 20.78 1.40 10.88
N SER A 223 21.19 2.62 10.55
CA SER A 223 22.38 3.27 11.09
C SER A 223 22.05 4.72 11.44
N VAL A 224 22.82 5.32 12.35
CA VAL A 224 22.75 6.75 12.68
C VAL A 224 24.12 7.38 12.55
N ARG A 225 24.15 8.69 12.24
CA ARG A 225 25.37 9.50 12.21
C ARG A 225 25.07 10.94 12.63
N ARG A 226 26.10 11.72 12.92
CA ARG A 226 25.92 13.17 12.99
C ARG A 226 25.77 13.73 11.56
N PRO A 227 24.91 14.74 11.35
CA PRO A 227 24.72 15.33 10.02
C PRO A 227 26.04 15.76 9.38
N GLY A 228 26.30 15.25 8.16
CA GLY A 228 27.52 15.55 7.40
C GLY A 228 28.73 14.65 7.71
N GLU A 229 28.62 13.70 8.64
CA GLU A 229 29.65 12.69 8.88
C GLU A 229 29.51 11.47 7.93
N ASP A 230 30.47 10.57 7.98
CA ASP A 230 30.40 9.28 7.28
C ASP A 230 29.30 8.38 7.87
N PHE A 231 28.88 7.36 7.11
CA PHE A 231 27.89 6.39 7.61
C PHE A 231 28.41 5.64 8.85
N GLY A 232 27.55 5.50 9.85
CA GLY A 232 27.83 4.71 11.04
C GLY A 232 27.74 3.20 10.79
N THR A 233 27.95 2.42 11.86
CA THR A 233 27.71 0.96 11.82
C THR A 233 26.21 0.69 11.68
N ARG A 234 25.84 -0.28 10.83
CA ARG A 234 24.45 -0.70 10.66
C ARG A 234 24.09 -1.86 11.59
N CYS A 235 22.86 -1.86 12.08
CA CYS A 235 22.19 -3.04 12.62
C CYS A 235 21.09 -3.50 11.65
N GLU A 236 20.96 -4.81 11.48
CA GLU A 236 19.94 -5.45 10.64
C GLU A 236 18.83 -5.99 11.56
N ILE A 237 17.60 -5.49 11.41
CA ILE A 237 16.44 -5.92 12.17
C ILE A 237 15.61 -6.87 11.31
N LYS A 238 15.43 -8.10 11.81
CA LYS A 238 14.62 -9.15 11.16
C LYS A 238 13.26 -9.33 11.85
N ASN A 239 12.39 -10.12 11.21
CA ASN A 239 11.04 -10.47 11.66
C ASN A 239 10.11 -9.26 11.77
N VAL A 240 10.11 -8.42 10.74
CA VAL A 240 9.29 -7.22 10.68
C VAL A 240 8.14 -7.41 9.69
N ASN A 241 7.05 -8.00 10.19
CA ASN A 241 5.97 -8.53 9.34
C ASN A 241 4.84 -7.52 9.05
N SER A 242 4.97 -6.25 9.41
CA SER A 242 3.98 -5.23 9.04
C SER A 242 4.61 -3.85 8.86
N ILE A 243 4.01 -3.01 8.01
CA ILE A 243 4.44 -1.63 7.78
C ILE A 243 4.51 -0.83 9.11
N ARG A 244 3.56 -1.07 10.02
CA ARG A 244 3.58 -0.45 11.35
C ARG A 244 4.81 -0.87 12.16
N PHE A 245 5.13 -2.17 12.15
CA PHE A 245 6.29 -2.71 12.86
C PHE A 245 7.61 -2.22 12.27
N ILE A 246 7.69 -1.99 10.95
CA ILE A 246 8.86 -1.36 10.31
C ILE A 246 9.13 0.01 10.92
N GLY A 247 8.11 0.86 11.04
CA GLY A 247 8.29 2.16 11.65
C GLY A 247 8.76 2.08 13.11
N GLN A 248 8.12 1.23 13.91
CA GLN A 248 8.46 1.05 15.33
C GLN A 248 9.88 0.51 15.52
N ALA A 249 10.29 -0.47 14.71
CA ALA A 249 11.63 -1.04 14.75
C ALA A 249 12.71 0.00 14.42
N ILE A 250 12.47 0.83 13.39
CA ILE A 250 13.37 1.92 13.00
C ILE A 250 13.51 2.94 14.13
N ASP A 251 12.39 3.45 14.64
CA ASP A 251 12.40 4.49 15.67
C ASP A 251 13.09 4.01 16.96
N TYR A 252 12.83 2.76 17.35
CA TYR A 252 13.47 2.16 18.52
C TYR A 252 14.97 1.98 18.30
N GLU A 253 15.37 1.36 17.18
CA GLU A 253 16.78 1.05 16.92
C GLU A 253 17.62 2.32 16.76
N ALA A 254 17.09 3.34 16.06
CA ALA A 254 17.78 4.61 15.91
C ALA A 254 18.03 5.28 17.28
N ARG A 255 17.00 5.32 18.15
CA ARG A 255 17.15 5.87 19.51
C ARG A 255 18.13 5.07 20.36
N ARG A 256 18.13 3.74 20.24
CA ARG A 256 19.08 2.87 20.93
C ARG A 256 20.51 3.15 20.48
N GLN A 257 20.75 3.26 19.17
CA GLN A 257 22.08 3.56 18.64
C GLN A 257 22.56 4.93 19.12
N ILE A 258 21.71 5.94 19.07
CA ILE A 258 22.01 7.30 19.58
C ILE A 258 22.41 7.22 21.05
N ALA A 259 21.61 6.57 21.91
CA ALA A 259 21.92 6.46 23.34
C ALA A 259 23.30 5.82 23.59
N VAL A 260 23.62 4.72 22.90
CA VAL A 260 24.93 4.06 23.05
C VAL A 260 26.08 4.97 22.61
N LEU A 261 25.92 5.70 21.51
CA LEU A 261 26.96 6.61 21.00
C LEU A 261 27.14 7.84 21.89
N GLU A 262 26.05 8.39 22.45
CA GLU A 262 26.10 9.52 23.37
C GLU A 262 26.68 9.16 24.73
N ASP A 263 26.51 7.92 25.17
CA ASP A 263 27.16 7.36 26.37
C ASP A 263 28.66 7.04 26.15
N GLY A 264 29.19 7.32 24.95
CA GLY A 264 30.59 7.08 24.58
C GLY A 264 30.91 5.64 24.17
N GLY A 265 29.89 4.81 23.93
CA GLY A 265 30.03 3.46 23.41
C GLY A 265 30.18 3.41 21.88
N THR A 266 30.21 2.20 21.34
CA THR A 266 30.28 1.93 19.89
C THR A 266 29.14 1.00 19.47
N ILE A 267 28.70 1.12 18.22
CA ILE A 267 27.71 0.22 17.63
C ILE A 267 28.44 -0.95 16.96
N ASP A 268 28.15 -2.16 17.42
CA ASP A 268 28.55 -3.38 16.76
C ASP A 268 27.59 -3.73 15.62
N GLN A 269 28.12 -4.34 14.57
CA GLN A 269 27.30 -4.81 13.46
C GLN A 269 26.55 -6.08 13.90
N GLU A 270 25.27 -5.95 14.19
CA GLU A 270 24.44 -7.02 14.73
C GLU A 270 23.22 -7.32 13.88
N THR A 271 22.79 -8.58 13.91
CA THR A 271 21.45 -8.98 13.49
C THR A 271 20.55 -9.07 14.73
N ARG A 272 19.48 -8.27 14.73
CA ARG A 272 18.55 -8.08 15.84
C ARG A 272 17.16 -8.57 15.43
N LEU A 273 16.35 -8.96 16.40
CA LEU A 273 14.96 -9.35 16.19
C LEU A 273 14.05 -8.28 16.77
N PHE A 274 12.99 -7.92 16.06
CA PHE A 274 11.93 -7.08 16.62
C PHE A 274 10.94 -7.91 17.46
N ASP A 275 10.74 -7.51 18.72
CA ASP A 275 9.69 -8.03 19.59
C ASP A 275 8.47 -7.11 19.47
N SER A 276 7.44 -7.56 18.75
CA SER A 276 6.23 -6.79 18.52
C SER A 276 5.36 -6.60 19.77
N ALA A 277 5.51 -7.43 20.80
CA ALA A 277 4.76 -7.32 22.05
C ALA A 277 5.34 -6.24 22.96
N LYS A 278 6.67 -6.10 22.97
CA LYS A 278 7.37 -5.06 23.76
C LYS A 278 7.67 -3.79 22.98
N GLY A 279 7.73 -3.87 21.65
CA GLY A 279 8.13 -2.76 20.80
C GLY A 279 9.64 -2.48 20.84
N GLU A 280 10.46 -3.51 21.02
CA GLU A 280 11.91 -3.41 21.26
C GLU A 280 12.70 -4.28 20.28
N THR A 281 13.95 -3.91 19.99
CA THR A 281 14.89 -4.78 19.27
C THR A 281 15.77 -5.54 20.26
N ARG A 282 15.87 -6.86 20.09
CA ARG A 282 16.75 -7.72 20.90
C ARG A 282 17.88 -8.30 20.06
N PRO A 283 19.12 -8.37 20.58
CA PRO A 283 20.19 -9.06 19.87
C PRO A 283 19.84 -10.54 19.73
N MET A 284 20.07 -11.10 18.54
CA MET A 284 19.88 -12.53 18.30
C MET A 284 21.20 -13.28 18.38
N ARG A 285 22.25 -12.74 17.75
CA ARG A 285 23.62 -13.28 17.71
C ARG A 285 24.62 -12.14 17.49
N SER A 286 25.77 -12.16 18.17
CA SER A 286 26.92 -11.31 17.83
C SER A 286 27.64 -11.87 16.60
N LYS A 287 27.97 -11.02 15.62
CA LYS A 287 28.70 -11.40 14.40
C LYS A 287 30.22 -11.54 14.66
N GLU A 288 30.64 -12.37 15.62
CA GLU A 288 32.05 -12.83 15.63
C GLU A 288 32.37 -13.69 14.39
N GLU A 289 31.34 -14.15 13.67
CA GLU A 289 31.44 -14.76 12.35
C GLU A 289 30.59 -13.94 11.36
N ALA A 290 31.20 -13.10 10.52
CA ALA A 290 30.56 -12.76 9.25
C ALA A 290 30.28 -14.10 8.56
N HIS A 291 29.01 -14.48 8.38
CA HIS A 291 28.69 -15.77 7.78
C HIS A 291 29.27 -15.82 6.38
N ASP A 292 30.37 -16.57 6.22
CA ASP A 292 30.91 -16.92 4.92
C ASP A 292 29.91 -17.88 4.27
N TYR A 293 28.92 -17.30 3.59
CA TYR A 293 27.94 -18.03 2.81
C TYR A 293 28.57 -18.74 1.61
N ARG A 294 29.90 -18.58 1.37
CA ARG A 294 30.67 -19.24 0.32
C ARG A 294 29.92 -19.19 -1.01
N TYR A 295 29.51 -17.99 -1.43
CA TYR A 295 28.81 -17.83 -2.70
C TYR A 295 29.67 -18.35 -3.85
N PHE A 296 29.07 -19.14 -4.72
CA PHE A 296 29.66 -19.52 -6.01
C PHE A 296 28.55 -19.79 -7.03
N PRO A 297 28.83 -19.61 -8.34
CA PRO A 297 27.86 -19.90 -9.40
C PRO A 297 27.34 -21.33 -9.32
N ASP A 298 26.03 -21.50 -9.39
CA ASP A 298 25.41 -22.83 -9.35
C ASP A 298 25.76 -23.62 -10.63
N PRO A 299 26.52 -24.72 -10.53
CA PRO A 299 26.95 -25.47 -11.70
C PRO A 299 25.80 -26.25 -12.37
N ASP A 300 24.68 -26.45 -11.68
CA ASP A 300 23.53 -27.18 -12.19
C ASP A 300 22.62 -26.28 -13.05
N LEU A 301 22.83 -24.96 -13.00
CA LEU A 301 22.05 -23.97 -13.74
C LEU A 301 22.96 -23.19 -14.70
N LEU A 302 22.66 -23.29 -16.00
CA LEU A 302 23.30 -22.43 -17.00
C LEU A 302 22.93 -20.95 -16.77
N PRO A 303 23.79 -20.00 -17.15
CA PRO A 303 23.45 -18.59 -17.12
C PRO A 303 22.14 -18.32 -17.87
N LEU A 304 21.25 -17.53 -17.26
CA LEU A 304 20.08 -17.00 -17.94
C LEU A 304 20.54 -15.96 -18.96
N VAL A 305 20.18 -16.16 -20.22
CA VAL A 305 20.44 -15.23 -21.32
C VAL A 305 19.16 -15.03 -22.10
N PHE A 306 18.74 -13.79 -22.24
CA PHE A 306 17.58 -13.40 -23.06
C PHE A 306 17.92 -12.11 -23.82
N ASP A 307 17.20 -11.85 -24.91
CA ASP A 307 17.43 -10.67 -25.73
C ASP A 307 16.57 -9.47 -25.28
N GLN A 308 16.82 -8.32 -25.89
CA GLN A 308 16.05 -7.11 -25.61
C GLN A 308 14.58 -7.26 -26.06
N ALA A 309 14.30 -8.07 -27.09
CA ALA A 309 12.95 -8.29 -27.59
C ALA A 309 12.05 -8.93 -26.53
N PHE A 310 12.58 -9.89 -25.75
CA PHE A 310 11.89 -10.47 -24.60
C PHE A 310 11.50 -9.41 -23.55
N VAL A 311 12.40 -8.46 -23.26
CA VAL A 311 12.14 -7.38 -22.30
C VAL A 311 11.10 -6.40 -22.84
N ASP A 312 11.19 -6.05 -24.12
CA ASP A 312 10.28 -5.12 -24.77
C ASP A 312 8.86 -5.69 -24.89
N GLU A 313 8.71 -6.99 -25.16
CA GLU A 313 7.42 -7.69 -25.14
C GLU A 313 6.78 -7.62 -23.75
N LEU A 314 7.55 -7.89 -22.69
CA LEU A 314 7.05 -7.79 -21.32
C LEU A 314 6.67 -6.36 -20.95
N LYS A 315 7.45 -5.38 -21.40
CA LYS A 315 7.18 -3.95 -21.19
C LYS A 315 5.88 -3.52 -21.86
N ALA A 316 5.62 -3.97 -23.09
CA ALA A 316 4.40 -3.65 -23.83
C ALA A 316 3.14 -4.24 -23.18
N GLY A 317 3.28 -5.33 -22.42
CA GLY A 317 2.19 -5.96 -21.68
C GLY A 317 1.95 -5.42 -20.26
N LEU A 318 2.72 -4.42 -19.81
CA LEU A 318 2.54 -3.87 -18.46
C LEU A 318 1.24 -3.06 -18.35
N PRO A 319 0.50 -3.19 -17.23
CA PRO A 319 -0.57 -2.26 -16.92
C PRO A 319 0.00 -0.88 -16.59
N ALA A 320 -0.82 0.16 -16.75
CA ALA A 320 -0.49 1.50 -16.26
C ALA A 320 -0.20 1.44 -14.76
N LEU A 321 0.90 2.08 -14.34
CA LEU A 321 1.34 2.07 -12.95
C LEU A 321 0.58 3.09 -12.11
N PRO A 322 0.58 2.96 -10.77
CA PRO A 322 -0.18 3.84 -9.89
C PRO A 322 0.13 5.32 -10.05
N ASP A 323 1.39 5.70 -10.34
CA ASP A 323 1.76 7.13 -10.49
C ASP A 323 1.24 7.73 -11.79
N GLU A 324 1.26 6.95 -12.88
CA GLU A 324 0.70 7.38 -14.16
C GLU A 324 -0.80 7.64 -13.99
N ILE A 325 -1.51 6.68 -13.41
CA ILE A 325 -2.96 6.79 -13.15
C ILE A 325 -3.26 7.95 -12.19
N LYS A 326 -2.45 8.15 -11.15
CA LYS A 326 -2.60 9.26 -10.19
C LYS A 326 -2.45 10.60 -10.92
N SER A 327 -1.48 10.70 -11.81
CA SER A 327 -1.24 11.91 -12.61
C SER A 327 -2.43 12.21 -13.52
N ASP A 328 -2.98 11.19 -14.18
CA ASP A 328 -4.16 11.32 -15.04
C ASP A 328 -5.38 11.80 -14.23
N PHE A 329 -5.60 11.22 -13.04
CA PHE A 329 -6.69 11.64 -12.16
C PHE A 329 -6.58 13.10 -11.70
N ILE A 330 -5.36 13.59 -11.46
CA ILE A 330 -5.15 14.99 -11.07
C ILE A 330 -5.35 15.91 -12.28
N ASN A 331 -4.69 15.60 -13.41
CA ASN A 331 -4.62 16.49 -14.56
C ASN A 331 -5.90 16.51 -15.39
N GLU A 332 -6.54 15.35 -15.59
CA GLU A 332 -7.71 15.22 -16.47
C GLU A 332 -9.02 15.32 -15.69
N MET A 333 -9.07 14.83 -14.45
CA MET A 333 -10.28 14.81 -13.63
C MET A 333 -10.30 15.89 -12.53
N GLY A 334 -9.23 16.68 -12.43
CA GLY A 334 -9.11 17.81 -11.50
C GLY A 334 -9.10 17.39 -10.02
N LEU A 335 -8.74 16.15 -9.70
CA LEU A 335 -8.71 15.65 -8.33
C LEU A 335 -7.56 16.27 -7.53
N SER A 336 -7.73 16.30 -6.21
CA SER A 336 -6.62 16.61 -5.31
C SER A 336 -5.60 15.44 -5.29
N ALA A 337 -4.34 15.73 -4.96
CA ALA A 337 -3.33 14.69 -4.81
C ALA A 337 -3.71 13.65 -3.73
N TYR A 338 -4.42 14.09 -2.69
CA TYR A 338 -4.95 13.24 -1.62
C TYR A 338 -6.00 12.27 -2.16
N ASP A 339 -7.04 12.76 -2.83
CA ASP A 339 -8.12 11.92 -3.37
C ASP A 339 -7.58 10.93 -4.39
N ALA A 340 -6.71 11.40 -5.29
CA ALA A 340 -6.07 10.54 -6.28
C ALA A 340 -5.23 9.44 -5.61
N SER A 341 -4.51 9.74 -4.52
CA SER A 341 -3.71 8.73 -3.80
C SER A 341 -4.55 7.61 -3.18
N ILE A 342 -5.76 7.92 -2.72
CA ILE A 342 -6.70 6.92 -2.19
C ILE A 342 -7.22 6.05 -3.34
N LEU A 343 -7.62 6.67 -4.45
CA LEU A 343 -8.23 5.96 -5.58
C LEU A 343 -7.24 5.03 -6.29
N VAL A 344 -5.95 5.35 -6.30
CA VAL A 344 -4.92 4.47 -6.89
C VAL A 344 -4.32 3.46 -5.90
N SER A 345 -4.78 3.44 -4.65
CA SER A 345 -4.24 2.53 -3.62
C SER A 345 -4.34 1.05 -4.00
N GLU A 346 -5.36 0.68 -4.77
CA GLU A 346 -5.52 -0.64 -5.37
C GLU A 346 -6.03 -0.52 -6.81
N LYS A 347 -5.57 -1.43 -7.67
CA LYS A 347 -5.96 -1.42 -9.09
C LYS A 347 -7.48 -1.53 -9.26
N ALA A 348 -8.12 -2.40 -8.49
CA ALA A 348 -9.57 -2.59 -8.58
C ALA A 348 -10.36 -1.35 -8.14
N ILE A 349 -9.85 -0.55 -7.19
CA ILE A 349 -10.46 0.73 -6.80
C ILE A 349 -10.31 1.74 -7.94
N ALA A 350 -9.12 1.83 -8.54
CA ALA A 350 -8.86 2.74 -9.67
C ALA A 350 -9.73 2.41 -10.88
N ASP A 351 -9.87 1.12 -11.21
CA ASP A 351 -10.72 0.65 -12.31
C ASP A 351 -12.20 0.95 -12.04
N PHE A 352 -12.69 0.64 -10.83
CA PHE A 352 -14.07 0.96 -10.43
C PHE A 352 -14.35 2.46 -10.51
N PHE A 353 -13.42 3.29 -10.01
CA PHE A 353 -13.56 4.74 -10.08
C PHE A 353 -13.58 5.26 -11.52
N LYS A 354 -12.73 4.73 -12.42
CA LYS A 354 -12.75 5.09 -13.85
C LYS A 354 -14.11 4.81 -14.48
N GLU A 355 -14.73 3.67 -14.15
CA GLU A 355 -16.07 3.33 -14.63
C GLU A 355 -17.14 4.29 -14.08
N VAL A 356 -17.10 4.60 -12.79
CA VAL A 356 -18.04 5.57 -12.18
C VAL A 356 -17.85 6.97 -12.78
N ALA A 357 -16.62 7.43 -12.94
CA ALA A 357 -16.30 8.77 -13.41
C ALA A 357 -16.51 8.94 -14.92
N ASN A 358 -16.69 7.86 -15.69
CA ASN A 358 -16.86 7.92 -17.14
C ASN A 358 -18.07 8.79 -17.53
N GLY A 359 -17.80 9.91 -18.22
CA GLY A 359 -18.81 10.89 -18.61
C GLY A 359 -19.38 11.73 -17.47
N ARG A 360 -18.80 11.68 -16.25
CA ARG A 360 -19.29 12.36 -15.05
C ARG A 360 -18.27 13.35 -14.49
N ASP A 361 -18.71 14.16 -13.53
CA ASP A 361 -17.83 15.06 -12.78
C ASP A 361 -16.89 14.24 -11.88
N GLY A 362 -15.59 14.25 -12.20
CA GLY A 362 -14.59 13.44 -11.52
C GLY A 362 -14.52 13.70 -10.02
N LYS A 363 -14.65 14.96 -9.57
CA LYS A 363 -14.64 15.31 -8.14
C LYS A 363 -15.85 14.74 -7.41
N LEU A 364 -17.04 14.85 -7.99
CA LEU A 364 -18.24 14.28 -7.40
C LEU A 364 -18.14 12.75 -7.33
N ALA A 365 -17.69 12.10 -8.40
CA ALA A 365 -17.45 10.66 -8.42
C ALA A 365 -16.43 10.22 -7.36
N ALA A 366 -15.30 10.91 -7.25
CA ALA A 366 -14.26 10.62 -6.27
C ALA A 366 -14.79 10.73 -4.84
N ASN A 367 -15.55 11.78 -4.53
CA ASN A 367 -16.16 11.94 -3.21
C ASN A 367 -17.10 10.78 -2.84
N TRP A 368 -17.91 10.29 -3.78
CA TRP A 368 -18.81 9.16 -3.55
C TRP A 368 -18.08 7.83 -3.43
N VAL A 369 -17.05 7.60 -4.26
CA VAL A 369 -16.22 6.40 -4.15
C VAL A 369 -15.48 6.39 -2.82
N ILE A 370 -14.79 7.48 -2.47
CA ILE A 370 -13.93 7.54 -1.28
C ILE A 370 -14.76 7.50 0.01
N ASN A 371 -15.78 8.34 0.15
CA ASN A 371 -16.45 8.51 1.44
C ASN A 371 -17.58 7.51 1.65
N ASP A 372 -18.34 7.17 0.60
CA ASP A 372 -19.53 6.33 0.73
C ASP A 372 -19.25 4.88 0.40
N LEU A 373 -18.71 4.61 -0.79
CA LEU A 373 -18.48 3.24 -1.23
C LEU A 373 -17.39 2.56 -0.40
N LEU A 374 -16.18 3.14 -0.34
CA LEU A 374 -15.09 2.59 0.47
C LEU A 374 -15.45 2.61 1.97
N GLY A 375 -16.21 3.61 2.43
CA GLY A 375 -16.73 3.64 3.80
C GLY A 375 -17.67 2.47 4.11
N ALA A 376 -18.60 2.16 3.20
CA ALA A 376 -19.53 1.04 3.33
C ALA A 376 -18.83 -0.33 3.25
N LEU A 377 -17.90 -0.48 2.31
CA LEU A 377 -17.05 -1.67 2.16
C LEU A 377 -16.26 -1.95 3.44
N ASN A 378 -15.59 -0.93 3.99
CA ASN A 378 -14.86 -1.05 5.25
C ASN A 378 -15.77 -1.46 6.43
N LYS A 379 -16.99 -0.91 6.51
CA LYS A 379 -17.96 -1.28 7.56
C LYS A 379 -18.46 -2.72 7.42
N ALA A 380 -18.54 -3.22 6.19
CA ALA A 380 -18.93 -4.59 5.88
C ALA A 380 -17.75 -5.59 5.86
N SER A 381 -16.51 -5.11 6.03
CA SER A 381 -15.27 -5.88 5.85
C SER A 381 -15.21 -6.58 4.49
N LEU A 382 -15.57 -5.86 3.42
CA LEU A 382 -15.56 -6.35 2.04
C LEU A 382 -14.51 -5.62 1.22
N ASP A 383 -13.89 -6.32 0.27
CA ASP A 383 -13.06 -5.71 -0.76
C ASP A 383 -13.93 -5.11 -1.88
N ILE A 384 -13.37 -4.18 -2.66
CA ILE A 384 -14.06 -3.56 -3.80
C ILE A 384 -14.56 -4.58 -4.83
N SER A 385 -13.84 -5.71 -4.99
CA SER A 385 -14.24 -6.82 -5.87
C SER A 385 -15.46 -7.59 -5.38
N GLN A 386 -15.82 -7.41 -4.10
CA GLN A 386 -16.98 -8.02 -3.43
C GLN A 386 -18.11 -7.00 -3.23
N SER A 387 -18.00 -5.80 -3.83
CA SER A 387 -18.99 -4.74 -3.66
C SER A 387 -20.38 -5.21 -4.10
N PRO A 388 -21.42 -5.06 -3.26
CA PRO A 388 -22.80 -5.30 -3.65
C PRO A 388 -23.35 -4.21 -4.58
N MET A 389 -22.61 -3.11 -4.75
CA MET A 389 -22.96 -2.01 -5.64
C MET A 389 -21.99 -1.95 -6.83
N SER A 390 -22.54 -1.95 -8.05
CA SER A 390 -21.76 -1.80 -9.28
C SER A 390 -21.41 -0.33 -9.57
N ALA A 391 -20.42 -0.11 -10.42
CA ALA A 391 -20.04 1.22 -10.88
C ALA A 391 -21.22 1.93 -11.59
N ASP A 392 -21.99 1.22 -12.41
CA ASP A 392 -23.18 1.75 -13.09
C ASP A 392 -24.26 2.21 -12.10
N GLN A 393 -24.48 1.44 -11.03
CA GLN A 393 -25.46 1.82 -10.00
C GLN A 393 -25.03 3.08 -9.26
N LEU A 394 -23.77 3.16 -8.83
CA LEU A 394 -23.26 4.36 -8.18
C LEU A 394 -23.28 5.57 -9.13
N GLY A 395 -22.89 5.35 -10.39
CA GLY A 395 -22.97 6.33 -11.46
C GLY A 395 -24.39 6.87 -11.65
N GLY A 396 -25.39 5.99 -11.70
CA GLY A 396 -26.80 6.38 -11.81
C GLY A 396 -27.30 7.22 -10.62
N ILE A 397 -26.83 6.95 -9.40
CA ILE A 397 -27.13 7.80 -8.23
C ILE A 397 -26.52 9.19 -8.44
N ILE A 398 -25.28 9.27 -8.90
CA ILE A 398 -24.58 10.54 -9.16
C ILE A 398 -25.30 11.35 -10.25
N ASP A 399 -25.77 10.70 -11.31
CA ASP A 399 -26.51 11.34 -12.40
C ASP A 399 -27.81 11.97 -11.90
N LEU A 400 -28.57 11.25 -11.06
CA LEU A 400 -29.81 11.76 -10.45
C LEU A 400 -29.57 12.99 -9.54
N ILE A 401 -28.41 13.06 -8.88
CA ILE A 401 -28.01 14.25 -8.11
C ILE A 401 -27.72 15.41 -9.08
N LYS A 402 -26.95 15.14 -10.14
CA LYS A 402 -26.52 16.17 -11.09
C LYS A 402 -27.70 16.80 -11.83
N GLU A 403 -28.69 16.00 -12.17
CA GLU A 403 -29.96 16.43 -12.77
C GLU A 403 -30.85 17.21 -11.78
N GLY A 404 -30.55 17.18 -10.49
CA GLY A 404 -31.38 17.78 -9.45
C GLY A 404 -32.66 17.00 -9.13
N THR A 405 -32.79 15.78 -9.67
CA THR A 405 -33.91 14.86 -9.43
C THR A 405 -33.98 14.45 -7.96
N ILE A 406 -32.83 14.28 -7.31
CA ILE A 406 -32.72 14.00 -5.87
C ILE A 406 -31.74 14.97 -5.19
N SER A 407 -31.95 15.20 -3.89
CA SER A 407 -30.97 15.93 -3.08
C SER A 407 -29.82 15.02 -2.66
N GLY A 408 -28.67 15.59 -2.28
CA GLY A 408 -27.56 14.80 -1.75
C GLY A 408 -27.92 13.97 -0.52
N LYS A 409 -28.89 14.42 0.30
CA LYS A 409 -29.40 13.64 1.43
C LYS A 409 -30.18 12.41 0.94
N ILE A 410 -31.11 12.61 0.01
CA ILE A 410 -31.91 11.52 -0.59
C ILE A 410 -31.00 10.52 -1.30
N ALA A 411 -29.91 10.99 -1.91
CA ALA A 411 -28.93 10.11 -2.53
C ALA A 411 -28.24 9.17 -1.54
N LYS A 412 -27.99 9.58 -0.29
CA LYS A 412 -27.46 8.68 0.75
C LYS A 412 -28.47 7.60 1.10
N ASP A 413 -29.74 7.96 1.26
CA ASP A 413 -30.82 7.00 1.51
C ASP A 413 -30.96 6.02 0.32
N LEU A 414 -30.87 6.52 -0.91
CA LEU A 414 -30.91 5.71 -2.14
C LEU A 414 -29.69 4.78 -2.23
N PHE A 415 -28.51 5.26 -1.89
CA PHE A 415 -27.28 4.46 -1.82
C PHE A 415 -27.47 3.28 -0.86
N GLU A 416 -27.98 3.51 0.35
CA GLU A 416 -28.25 2.44 1.31
C GLU A 416 -29.27 1.43 0.78
N ILE A 417 -30.32 1.88 0.09
CA ILE A 417 -31.31 0.97 -0.51
C ILE A 417 -30.65 0.11 -1.59
N VAL A 418 -29.93 0.71 -2.53
CA VAL A 418 -29.28 -0.01 -3.64
C VAL A 418 -28.19 -0.95 -3.11
N TRP A 419 -27.45 -0.54 -2.07
CA TRP A 419 -26.45 -1.38 -1.42
C TRP A 419 -27.04 -2.68 -0.83
N ASN A 420 -28.21 -2.59 -0.19
CA ASN A 420 -28.81 -3.73 0.50
C ASN A 420 -29.75 -4.56 -0.40
N GLU A 421 -30.49 -3.91 -1.28
CA GLU A 421 -31.56 -4.53 -2.07
C GLU A 421 -31.16 -4.71 -3.55
N GLY A 422 -30.11 -4.03 -4.02
CA GLY A 422 -29.76 -3.94 -5.42
C GLY A 422 -30.79 -3.12 -6.23
N GLY A 423 -30.75 -3.31 -7.55
CA GLY A 423 -31.70 -2.69 -8.48
C GLY A 423 -31.21 -1.41 -9.15
N ASP A 424 -32.11 -0.81 -9.93
CA ASP A 424 -31.86 0.39 -10.73
C ASP A 424 -32.20 1.66 -9.92
N PRO A 425 -31.21 2.55 -9.65
CA PRO A 425 -31.42 3.75 -8.85
C PRO A 425 -32.59 4.63 -9.33
N ALA A 426 -32.75 4.81 -10.64
CA ALA A 426 -33.79 5.68 -11.18
C ALA A 426 -35.17 5.08 -10.92
N LYS A 427 -35.34 3.77 -11.14
CA LYS A 427 -36.62 3.07 -10.87
C LYS A 427 -36.98 3.10 -9.39
N ILE A 428 -36.00 2.97 -8.49
CA ILE A 428 -36.23 3.04 -7.04
C ILE A 428 -36.70 4.44 -6.65
N VAL A 429 -36.09 5.50 -7.20
CA VAL A 429 -36.52 6.88 -6.95
C VAL A 429 -37.97 7.11 -7.36
N GLU A 430 -38.38 6.57 -8.50
CA GLU A 430 -39.77 6.67 -8.96
C GLU A 430 -40.73 5.87 -8.09
N ALA A 431 -40.43 4.59 -7.87
CA ALA A 431 -41.30 3.68 -7.12
C ALA A 431 -41.50 4.12 -5.66
N ARG A 432 -40.46 4.69 -5.02
CA ARG A 432 -40.50 5.14 -3.62
C ARG A 432 -40.82 6.64 -3.47
N GLY A 433 -41.11 7.34 -4.57
CA GLY A 433 -41.46 8.76 -4.54
C GLY A 433 -40.38 9.64 -3.91
N MET A 434 -39.11 9.35 -4.21
CA MET A 434 -37.94 10.02 -3.62
C MET A 434 -37.53 11.29 -4.37
N LYS A 435 -38.25 11.66 -5.45
CA LYS A 435 -37.97 12.89 -6.21
C LYS A 435 -38.02 14.12 -5.31
N GLN A 436 -37.06 15.02 -5.51
CA GLN A 436 -36.98 16.29 -4.83
C GLN A 436 -38.16 17.18 -5.25
N VAL A 437 -38.76 17.87 -4.28
CA VAL A 437 -39.79 18.89 -4.53
C VAL A 437 -39.07 20.14 -5.02
N THR A 438 -39.33 20.52 -6.26
CA THR A 438 -38.80 21.74 -6.91
C THR A 438 -39.85 22.83 -7.09
N ASP A 439 -41.12 22.56 -6.77
CA ASP A 439 -42.19 23.56 -6.78
C ASP A 439 -41.93 24.61 -5.70
N THR A 440 -41.50 25.78 -6.13
CA THR A 440 -41.19 26.93 -5.28
C THR A 440 -42.39 27.39 -4.48
N GLY A 441 -43.62 27.26 -4.99
CA GLY A 441 -44.83 27.70 -4.29
C GLY A 441 -45.12 26.87 -3.04
N ALA A 442 -44.97 25.55 -3.13
CA ALA A 442 -45.14 24.65 -1.99
C ALA A 442 -44.04 24.85 -0.92
N ILE A 443 -42.80 25.08 -1.36
CA ILE A 443 -41.67 25.39 -0.47
C ILE A 443 -41.90 26.73 0.22
N GLU A 444 -42.29 27.76 -0.54
CA GLU A 444 -42.52 29.11 -0.02
C GLU A 444 -43.60 29.13 1.05
N LYS A 445 -44.73 28.44 0.82
CA LYS A 445 -45.78 28.29 1.82
C LYS A 445 -45.28 27.62 3.10
N THR A 446 -44.44 26.58 2.97
CA THR A 446 -43.86 25.89 4.12
C THR A 446 -42.90 26.80 4.89
N VAL A 447 -42.11 27.62 4.18
CA VAL A 447 -41.24 28.63 4.78
C VAL A 447 -42.07 29.68 5.53
N ASP A 448 -43.12 30.21 4.94
CA ASP A 448 -44.02 31.20 5.55
C ASP A 448 -44.67 30.67 6.82
N GLU A 449 -45.13 29.42 6.81
CA GLU A 449 -45.69 28.77 8.00
C GLU A 449 -44.66 28.65 9.14
N ILE A 450 -43.41 28.29 8.84
CA ILE A 450 -42.37 28.15 9.87
C ILE A 450 -41.91 29.52 10.41
N ILE A 451 -41.78 30.52 9.55
CA ILE A 451 -41.45 31.90 9.95
C ILE A 451 -42.56 32.45 10.84
N SER A 452 -43.82 32.30 10.44
CA SER A 452 -44.98 32.80 11.20
C SER A 452 -45.15 32.10 12.54
N ALA A 453 -44.82 30.80 12.62
CA ALA A 453 -44.91 30.02 13.86
C ALA A 453 -43.78 30.30 14.86
N ASN A 454 -42.70 31.00 14.48
CA ASN A 454 -41.52 31.22 15.32
C ASN A 454 -41.03 32.68 15.31
N PRO A 455 -41.87 33.66 15.68
CA PRO A 455 -41.54 35.09 15.57
C PRO A 455 -40.36 35.52 16.45
N ASP A 456 -40.15 34.86 17.60
CA ASP A 456 -39.02 35.08 18.51
C ASP A 456 -37.68 34.67 17.87
N LYS A 457 -37.68 33.58 17.09
CA LYS A 457 -36.51 33.10 16.34
C LYS A 457 -36.20 34.00 15.14
N VAL A 458 -37.23 34.58 14.52
CA VAL A 458 -37.08 35.53 13.40
C VAL A 458 -36.33 36.79 13.85
N ALA A 459 -36.71 37.36 14.99
CA ALA A 459 -36.01 38.52 15.56
C ALA A 459 -34.52 38.21 15.84
N LYS A 460 -34.26 37.04 16.45
CA LYS A 460 -32.89 36.58 16.72
C LYS A 460 -32.08 36.28 15.46
N ALA A 461 -32.72 35.80 14.39
CA ALA A 461 -32.04 35.52 13.12
C ALA A 461 -31.59 36.81 12.42
N LYS A 462 -32.34 37.90 12.56
CA LYS A 462 -31.94 39.22 12.03
C LYS A 462 -30.73 39.80 12.76
N GLU A 463 -30.62 39.57 14.06
CA GLU A 463 -29.44 39.97 14.86
C GLU A 463 -28.25 39.04 14.65
N LYS A 464 -28.50 37.74 14.45
CA LYS A 464 -27.46 36.72 14.26
C LYS A 464 -27.78 35.85 13.02
N PRO A 465 -27.26 36.23 11.83
CA PRO A 465 -27.53 35.55 10.56
C PRO A 465 -27.33 34.02 10.55
N THR A 466 -26.42 33.50 11.39
CA THR A 466 -26.19 32.05 11.51
C THR A 466 -27.44 31.26 11.96
N LEU A 467 -28.43 31.91 12.57
CA LEU A 467 -29.68 31.27 12.99
C LEU A 467 -30.58 30.89 11.80
N ALA A 468 -30.33 31.40 10.59
CA ALA A 468 -31.05 31.01 9.37
C ALA A 468 -30.96 29.50 9.09
N GLY A 469 -29.83 28.86 9.45
CA GLY A 469 -29.65 27.41 9.33
C GLY A 469 -30.65 26.58 10.15
N TRP A 470 -31.16 27.13 11.26
CA TRP A 470 -32.21 26.48 12.04
C TRP A 470 -33.54 26.41 11.26
N PHE A 471 -33.92 27.50 10.58
CA PHE A 471 -35.12 27.55 9.74
C PHE A 471 -35.00 26.58 8.56
N VAL A 472 -33.82 26.51 7.93
CA VAL A 472 -33.54 25.50 6.87
C VAL A 472 -33.79 24.10 7.43
N GLY A 473 -33.26 23.79 8.61
CA GLY A 473 -33.49 22.50 9.28
C GLY A 473 -34.97 22.18 9.52
N GLN A 474 -35.78 23.17 9.93
CA GLN A 474 -37.22 22.98 10.15
C GLN A 474 -37.99 22.74 8.84
N VAL A 475 -37.68 23.51 7.78
CA VAL A 475 -38.31 23.32 6.46
C VAL A 475 -37.95 21.96 5.89
N MET A 476 -36.69 21.55 6.00
CA MET A 476 -36.24 20.22 5.59
C MET A 476 -36.93 19.12 6.41
N LYS A 477 -37.12 19.30 7.72
CA LYS A 477 -37.84 18.32 8.56
C LYS A 477 -39.30 18.19 8.14
N LYS A 478 -39.99 19.31 7.91
CA LYS A 478 -41.42 19.34 7.54
C LYS A 478 -41.69 18.78 6.14
N THR A 479 -40.73 18.93 5.23
CA THR A 479 -40.79 18.38 3.86
C THR A 479 -40.22 16.97 3.74
N GLY A 480 -39.88 16.32 4.86
CA GLY A 480 -39.28 14.98 4.86
C GLY A 480 -37.93 14.90 4.16
N GLY A 481 -37.19 16.01 4.08
CA GLY A 481 -35.91 16.12 3.40
C GLY A 481 -36.01 16.30 1.88
N LYS A 482 -37.23 16.44 1.32
CA LYS A 482 -37.45 16.50 -0.12
C LYS A 482 -37.36 17.89 -0.72
N ALA A 483 -37.36 18.97 0.05
CA ALA A 483 -37.19 20.30 -0.52
C ALA A 483 -35.75 20.53 -1.00
N ASN A 484 -35.58 21.30 -2.08
CA ASN A 484 -34.26 21.70 -2.56
C ASN A 484 -33.56 22.61 -1.53
N PRO A 485 -32.42 22.21 -0.93
CA PRO A 485 -31.76 22.98 0.12
C PRO A 485 -31.34 24.39 -0.31
N GLN A 486 -30.90 24.56 -1.55
CA GLN A 486 -30.46 25.85 -2.08
C GLN A 486 -31.65 26.82 -2.21
N VAL A 487 -32.77 26.33 -2.75
CA VAL A 487 -34.00 27.12 -2.89
C VAL A 487 -34.56 27.50 -1.53
N VAL A 488 -34.59 26.56 -0.57
CA VAL A 488 -35.03 26.81 0.81
C VAL A 488 -34.16 27.89 1.47
N ASN A 489 -32.84 27.78 1.36
CA ASN A 489 -31.92 28.74 1.95
C ASN A 489 -32.09 30.14 1.34
N ASN A 490 -32.22 30.24 0.01
CA ASN A 490 -32.45 31.50 -0.69
C ASN A 490 -33.78 32.14 -0.27
N LEU A 491 -34.87 31.37 -0.18
CA LEU A 491 -36.19 31.86 0.24
C LEU A 491 -36.18 32.36 1.69
N ILE A 492 -35.51 31.63 2.59
CA ILE A 492 -35.38 32.03 4.00
C ILE A 492 -34.60 33.33 4.11
N LYS A 493 -33.45 33.43 3.43
CA LYS A 493 -32.64 34.66 3.39
C LYS A 493 -33.43 35.85 2.88
N ALA A 494 -34.13 35.68 1.75
CA ALA A 494 -34.97 36.72 1.16
C ALA A 494 -36.10 37.17 2.10
N LYS A 495 -36.84 36.23 2.71
CA LYS A 495 -37.96 36.56 3.61
C LYS A 495 -37.53 37.11 4.96
N LEU A 496 -36.36 36.73 5.46
CA LEU A 496 -35.80 37.29 6.69
C LEU A 496 -35.06 38.62 6.46
N GLY A 497 -34.73 38.97 5.21
CA GLY A 497 -34.01 40.19 4.84
C GLY A 497 -32.53 40.14 5.23
N ILE A 498 -31.89 38.98 5.04
CA ILE A 498 -30.51 38.70 5.46
C ILE A 498 -29.73 38.22 4.22
N GLU A 499 -28.58 38.81 3.92
CA GLU A 499 -27.71 38.38 2.79
C GLU A 499 -26.99 37.04 3.03
#